data_AF-A0A523E410-F1
#
_entry.id   AF-A0A523E410-F1
#
_cell.length_a   1.000
_cell.length_b   1.000
_cell.length_c   1.000
_cell.angle_alpha   90.00
_cell.angle_beta   90.00
_cell.angle_gamma   90.00
#
_symmetry.space_group_name_H-M   'P 1'
#
loop_
_entity.id
_entity.type
_entity.pdbx_description
1 polymer ?
#
loop_
_entity_poly.entity_id
_entity_poly.type
_entity_poly.pdbx_seq_one_letter_code
_entity_poly.pdbx_strand_id
1 'polypeptide(L)'
;MSMDADEKDRHSDVTVNPAITRSPTRRVLGSKEKRDLMDRLSAQQTSLVRSVALGAPEYLSQSYYLDSSSGKRIAHELEADELMGFVTGWGAAPMECIRAINEAMSRITERGRLRRYVKAAVELEIVMDRQTWLDDGVVHRGLPAYLMHGYTDMGSHASPTERAGREKIKVDKVSLVERLSECKRRGVVDSDDLERLLGWYYARVRRDIEFDESGVEKLSREFGNESIVLTKYLEKGMGVCRHLSIFYQLYLQEAGIECRVVKGNLRFFIFKGRHAWNLLRVGEQVILVDVTHPNVKDPFMLFGTTEEEVYARAKEHSREYEPTPDEQNYYKIGATSPPSA
;
A
#
# COMPACT_ATOMS: atom_id res chain seq x y z
N MET A 1 -56.88 25.31 17.08
CA MET A 1 -56.76 25.66 15.65
C MET A 1 -55.83 26.86 15.60
N SER A 2 -54.61 26.84 15.06
CA SER A 2 -53.82 25.93 14.22
C SER A 2 -52.34 26.24 14.59
N MET A 3 -51.50 25.24 14.93
CA MET A 3 -50.57 24.56 14.00
C MET A 3 -49.64 25.55 13.27
N ASP A 4 -48.32 25.45 13.26
CA ASP A 4 -47.38 24.44 13.76
C ASP A 4 -45.99 25.09 13.91
N ALA A 5 -45.18 24.47 14.76
CA ALA A 5 -43.73 24.64 14.81
C ALA A 5 -43.11 24.16 13.49
N ASP A 6 -42.06 24.82 13.00
CA ASP A 6 -41.06 24.14 12.19
C ASP A 6 -39.71 24.86 12.30
N GLU A 7 -38.93 24.25 13.19
CA GLU A 7 -37.48 24.29 13.32
C GLU A 7 -36.87 23.86 11.98
N LYS A 8 -36.37 24.83 11.20
CA LYS A 8 -35.62 24.50 9.99
C LYS A 8 -34.20 24.10 10.35
N ASP A 9 -34.07 22.80 10.62
CA ASP A 9 -32.86 22.00 10.40
C ASP A 9 -32.17 22.46 9.11
N ARG A 10 -31.05 23.16 9.28
CA ARG A 10 -30.05 23.26 8.21
C ARG A 10 -29.16 22.04 8.33
N HIS A 11 -29.70 20.89 7.92
CA HIS A 11 -28.84 19.82 7.43
C HIS A 11 -28.08 20.38 6.23
N SER A 12 -26.82 20.72 6.45
CA SER A 12 -25.85 20.84 5.39
C SER A 12 -25.72 19.45 4.77
N ASP A 13 -26.51 19.22 3.73
CA ASP A 13 -26.23 18.19 2.74
C ASP A 13 -24.82 18.43 2.23
N VAL A 14 -23.87 17.67 2.80
CA VAL A 14 -22.56 17.43 2.20
C VAL A 14 -22.86 16.65 0.93
N THR A 15 -23.16 17.39 -0.13
CA THR A 15 -23.20 16.91 -1.49
C THR A 15 -21.76 16.50 -1.81
N VAL A 16 -21.48 15.22 -1.62
CA VAL A 16 -20.29 14.56 -2.15
C VAL A 16 -20.30 14.82 -3.65
N ASN A 17 -19.46 15.76 -4.07
CA ASN A 17 -19.35 16.16 -5.46
C ASN A 17 -18.88 14.93 -6.26
N PRO A 18 -19.69 14.37 -7.18
CA PRO A 18 -19.36 13.15 -7.89
C PRO A 18 -18.48 13.50 -9.08
N ALA A 19 -17.28 14.01 -8.82
CA ALA A 19 -16.21 13.90 -9.79
C ALA A 19 -15.85 12.42 -9.83
N ILE A 20 -16.46 11.67 -10.75
CA ILE A 20 -16.26 10.25 -10.97
C ILE A 20 -14.76 9.97 -11.06
N THR A 21 -14.15 9.58 -9.93
CA THR A 21 -12.84 8.96 -9.87
C THR A 21 -13.01 7.61 -10.52
N ARG A 22 -12.76 7.50 -11.83
CA ARG A 22 -12.74 6.21 -12.50
C ARG A 22 -11.66 5.36 -11.84
N SER A 23 -12.08 4.34 -11.11
CA SER A 23 -11.20 3.31 -10.60
C SER A 23 -10.43 2.65 -11.76
N PRO A 24 -9.21 2.16 -11.52
CA PRO A 24 -8.46 1.38 -12.49
C PRO A 24 -9.28 0.28 -13.14
N THR A 25 -9.09 0.11 -14.45
CA THR A 25 -9.75 -0.96 -15.19
C THR A 25 -9.26 -2.32 -14.71
N ARG A 26 -10.17 -3.17 -14.23
CA ARG A 26 -9.87 -4.54 -13.82
C ARG A 26 -9.84 -5.47 -15.04
N ARG A 27 -8.88 -6.40 -15.04
CA ARG A 27 -8.79 -7.46 -16.04
C ARG A 27 -9.76 -8.59 -15.69
N VAL A 28 -10.38 -9.18 -16.71
CA VAL A 28 -11.15 -10.43 -16.59
C VAL A 28 -10.31 -11.55 -17.19
N LEU A 29 -9.99 -12.56 -16.40
CA LEU A 29 -9.19 -13.70 -16.86
C LEU A 29 -10.06 -14.70 -17.64
N GLY A 30 -9.62 -15.05 -18.85
CA GLY A 30 -10.19 -16.15 -19.65
C GLY A 30 -9.82 -17.53 -19.12
N SER A 31 -10.51 -18.59 -19.58
CA SER A 31 -10.31 -19.97 -19.08
C SER A 31 -8.87 -20.47 -19.22
N LYS A 32 -8.20 -20.17 -20.33
CA LYS A 32 -6.78 -20.49 -20.55
C LYS A 32 -5.89 -19.75 -19.55
N GLU A 33 -6.10 -18.44 -19.38
CA GLU A 33 -5.28 -17.61 -18.50
C GLU A 33 -5.42 -18.02 -17.03
N LYS A 34 -6.61 -18.49 -16.62
CA LYS A 34 -6.84 -19.07 -15.30
C LYS A 34 -5.97 -20.31 -15.09
N ARG A 35 -6.01 -21.26 -16.04
CA ARG A 35 -5.19 -22.47 -15.97
C ARG A 35 -3.69 -22.14 -15.95
N ASP A 36 -3.25 -21.27 -16.84
CA ASP A 36 -1.87 -20.82 -16.90
C ASP A 36 -1.43 -20.11 -15.59
N LEU A 37 -2.34 -19.41 -14.91
CA LEU A 37 -2.07 -18.82 -13.60
C LEU A 37 -1.94 -19.90 -12.53
N MET A 38 -2.86 -20.86 -12.45
CA MET A 38 -2.80 -21.99 -11.51
C MET A 38 -1.47 -22.74 -11.62
N ASP A 39 -1.05 -23.07 -12.84
CA ASP A 39 0.18 -23.82 -13.12
C ASP A 39 1.46 -23.07 -12.72
N ARG A 40 1.41 -21.74 -12.61
CA ARG A 40 2.54 -20.88 -12.23
C ARG A 40 2.64 -20.63 -10.74
N LEU A 41 1.59 -20.88 -9.96
CA LEU A 41 1.64 -20.68 -8.51
C LEU A 41 2.50 -21.76 -7.86
N SER A 42 3.42 -21.34 -6.99
CA SER A 42 4.13 -22.28 -6.13
C SER A 42 3.19 -22.95 -5.12
N ALA A 43 3.59 -24.09 -4.56
CA ALA A 43 2.80 -24.79 -3.55
C ALA A 43 2.44 -23.90 -2.33
N GLN A 44 3.34 -23.01 -1.92
CA GLN A 44 3.06 -22.05 -0.83
C GLN A 44 2.02 -21.01 -1.26
N GLN A 45 2.13 -20.47 -2.48
CA GLN A 45 1.16 -19.51 -3.00
C GLN A 45 -0.21 -20.13 -3.18
N THR A 46 -0.28 -21.35 -3.73
CA THR A 46 -1.51 -22.16 -3.76
C THR A 46 -2.11 -22.30 -2.37
N SER A 47 -1.30 -22.65 -1.37
CA SER A 47 -1.80 -22.82 0.00
C SER A 47 -2.33 -21.51 0.60
N LEU A 48 -1.69 -20.38 0.31
CA LEU A 48 -2.14 -19.05 0.74
C LEU A 48 -3.47 -18.67 0.08
N VAL A 49 -3.59 -18.84 -1.24
CA VAL A 49 -4.83 -18.59 -1.99
C VAL A 49 -5.98 -19.40 -1.39
N ARG A 50 -5.77 -20.70 -1.16
CA ARG A 50 -6.79 -21.58 -0.58
C ARG A 50 -7.19 -21.17 0.83
N SER A 51 -6.22 -20.82 1.68
CA SER A 51 -6.50 -20.37 3.05
C SER A 51 -7.45 -19.16 3.07
N VAL A 52 -7.24 -18.20 2.17
CA VAL A 52 -8.11 -17.03 2.04
C VAL A 52 -9.45 -17.39 1.38
N ALA A 53 -9.44 -18.15 0.29
CA ALA A 53 -10.66 -18.52 -0.43
C ALA A 53 -11.64 -19.34 0.43
N LEU A 54 -11.11 -20.21 1.29
CA LEU A 54 -11.89 -21.02 2.22
C LEU A 54 -12.27 -20.27 3.52
N GLY A 55 -11.71 -19.08 3.76
CA GLY A 55 -11.84 -18.40 5.05
C GLY A 55 -11.28 -19.22 6.21
N ALA A 56 -10.27 -20.05 5.94
CA ALA A 56 -9.72 -21.04 6.86
C ALA A 56 -8.25 -20.70 7.19
N PRO A 57 -7.98 -19.80 8.15
CA PRO A 57 -6.62 -19.38 8.50
C PRO A 57 -5.75 -20.53 9.06
N GLU A 58 -6.36 -21.53 9.69
CA GLU A 58 -5.67 -22.76 10.12
C GLU A 58 -5.25 -23.69 8.96
N TYR A 59 -5.79 -23.49 7.75
CA TYR A 59 -5.54 -24.35 6.59
C TYR A 59 -4.05 -24.52 6.30
N LEU A 60 -3.23 -23.48 6.50
CA LEU A 60 -1.79 -23.59 6.26
C LEU A 60 -1.17 -24.71 7.09
N SER A 61 -1.64 -24.99 8.31
CA SER A 61 -1.13 -26.10 9.12
C SER A 61 -1.47 -27.49 8.54
N GLN A 62 -2.52 -27.57 7.72
CA GLN A 62 -3.11 -28.78 7.12
C GLN A 62 -3.00 -28.80 5.60
N SER A 63 -2.10 -28.01 5.01
CA SER A 63 -2.02 -27.78 3.56
C SER A 63 -1.59 -29.01 2.72
N TYR A 64 -1.51 -30.19 3.34
CA TYR A 64 -1.13 -31.44 2.72
C TYR A 64 -1.85 -32.61 3.39
N TYR A 65 -2.05 -33.69 2.64
CA TYR A 65 -2.45 -34.99 3.16
C TYR A 65 -1.32 -36.02 2.97
N LEU A 66 -1.38 -37.11 3.72
CA LEU A 66 -0.48 -38.25 3.52
C LEU A 66 -1.18 -39.24 2.59
N ASP A 67 -0.56 -39.51 1.45
CA ASP A 67 -1.02 -40.55 0.54
C ASP A 67 -0.95 -41.92 1.22
N SER A 68 -2.08 -42.62 1.29
CA SER A 68 -2.20 -43.87 2.03
C SER A 68 -1.36 -45.01 1.42
N SER A 69 -1.05 -44.92 0.13
CA SER A 69 -0.30 -45.96 -0.59
C SER A 69 1.22 -45.77 -0.50
N SER A 70 1.71 -44.53 -0.56
CA SER A 70 3.13 -44.20 -0.64
C SER A 70 3.68 -43.52 0.62
N GLY A 71 2.82 -43.10 1.55
CA GLY A 71 3.19 -42.30 2.72
C GLY A 71 3.69 -40.89 2.39
N LYS A 72 3.65 -40.48 1.12
CA LYS A 72 4.13 -39.18 0.68
C LYS A 72 3.17 -38.07 1.07
N ARG A 73 3.72 -36.91 1.42
CA ARG A 73 2.93 -35.68 1.59
C ARG A 73 2.53 -35.13 0.23
N ILE A 74 1.23 -35.03 -0.02
CA ILE A 74 0.67 -34.43 -1.23
C ILE A 74 -0.02 -33.14 -0.84
N ALA A 75 0.35 -32.03 -1.48
CA ALA A 75 -0.35 -30.76 -1.30
C ALA A 75 -1.74 -30.85 -1.93
N HIS A 76 -2.74 -30.25 -1.29
CA HIS A 76 -4.05 -30.15 -1.93
C HIS A 76 -3.97 -29.27 -3.18
N GLU A 77 -4.68 -29.67 -4.23
CA GLU A 77 -4.80 -28.90 -5.46
C GLU A 77 -5.67 -27.66 -5.23
N LEU A 78 -5.38 -26.60 -5.97
CA LEU A 78 -6.18 -25.38 -6.02
C LEU A 78 -7.30 -25.60 -7.03
N GLU A 79 -8.54 -25.30 -6.65
CA GLU A 79 -9.64 -25.33 -7.60
C GLU A 79 -9.76 -24.00 -8.35
N ALA A 80 -10.32 -24.05 -9.56
CA ALA A 80 -10.41 -22.85 -10.41
C ALA A 80 -11.34 -21.77 -9.83
N ASP A 81 -12.39 -22.18 -9.11
CA ASP A 81 -13.30 -21.28 -8.39
C ASP A 81 -12.65 -20.66 -7.15
N GLU A 82 -11.87 -21.42 -6.38
CA GLU A 82 -11.06 -20.92 -5.26
C GLU A 82 -10.11 -19.80 -5.74
N LEU A 83 -9.38 -20.04 -6.85
CA LEU A 83 -8.50 -19.02 -7.45
C LEU A 83 -9.29 -17.78 -7.88
N MET A 84 -10.43 -17.97 -8.55
CA MET A 84 -11.21 -16.83 -9.04
C MET A 84 -11.87 -16.03 -7.93
N GLY A 85 -12.29 -16.69 -6.86
CA GLY A 85 -12.77 -16.03 -5.64
C GLY A 85 -11.67 -15.14 -5.07
N PHE A 86 -10.45 -15.67 -4.95
CA PHE A 86 -9.30 -14.89 -4.47
C PHE A 86 -8.94 -13.72 -5.38
N VAL A 87 -8.84 -13.91 -6.71
CA VAL A 87 -8.54 -12.82 -7.66
C VAL A 87 -9.61 -11.72 -7.62
N THR A 88 -10.88 -12.11 -7.50
CA THR A 88 -12.00 -11.16 -7.38
C THR A 88 -11.90 -10.37 -6.07
N GLY A 89 -11.62 -11.05 -4.96
CA GLY A 89 -11.39 -10.45 -3.65
C GLY A 89 -10.20 -9.48 -3.69
N TRP A 90 -9.09 -9.87 -4.29
CA TRP A 90 -7.89 -9.04 -4.44
C TRP A 90 -8.18 -7.75 -5.19
N GLY A 91 -8.93 -7.82 -6.30
CA GLY A 91 -9.32 -6.62 -7.05
C GLY A 91 -10.27 -5.69 -6.31
N ALA A 92 -11.09 -6.23 -5.40
CA ALA A 92 -12.04 -5.48 -4.61
C ALA A 92 -11.41 -4.83 -3.37
N ALA A 93 -10.65 -5.60 -2.60
CA ALA A 93 -10.13 -5.21 -1.30
C ALA A 93 -8.77 -5.91 -1.03
N PRO A 94 -7.68 -5.48 -1.70
CA PRO A 94 -6.38 -6.15 -1.58
C PRO A 94 -5.83 -6.13 -0.14
N MET A 95 -6.12 -5.07 0.63
CA MET A 95 -5.73 -4.98 2.04
C MET A 95 -6.39 -6.05 2.91
N GLU A 96 -7.64 -6.42 2.65
CA GLU A 96 -8.32 -7.50 3.38
C GLU A 96 -7.71 -8.86 3.04
N CYS A 97 -7.37 -9.09 1.77
CA CYS A 97 -6.66 -10.30 1.37
C CYS A 97 -5.28 -10.40 2.05
N ILE A 98 -4.56 -9.28 2.19
CA ILE A 98 -3.27 -9.26 2.91
C ILE A 98 -3.47 -9.57 4.39
N ARG A 99 -4.49 -9.01 5.04
CA ARG A 99 -4.82 -9.32 6.44
C ARG A 99 -5.13 -10.80 6.64
N ALA A 100 -5.95 -11.38 5.76
CA ALA A 100 -6.28 -12.82 5.81
C ALA A 100 -5.04 -13.71 5.60
N ILE A 101 -4.16 -13.33 4.66
CA ILE A 101 -2.85 -14.00 4.47
C ILE A 101 -1.99 -13.90 5.74
N ASN A 102 -1.89 -12.71 6.33
CA ASN A 102 -1.09 -12.47 7.53
C ASN A 102 -1.64 -13.26 8.73
N GLU A 103 -2.96 -13.33 8.89
CA GLU A 103 -3.61 -14.14 9.92
C GLU A 103 -3.32 -15.64 9.73
N ALA A 104 -3.41 -16.14 8.50
CA ALA A 104 -3.09 -17.53 8.23
C ALA A 104 -1.61 -17.86 8.55
N MET A 105 -0.70 -16.95 8.21
CA MET A 105 0.73 -17.12 8.49
C MET A 105 1.10 -16.97 9.96
N SER A 106 0.39 -16.16 10.74
CA SER A 106 0.68 -15.99 12.18
C SER A 106 0.49 -17.31 12.96
N ARG A 107 -0.30 -18.24 12.41
CA ARG A 107 -0.51 -19.60 12.95
C ARG A 107 0.66 -20.56 12.67
N ILE A 108 1.63 -20.16 11.84
CA ILE A 108 2.82 -20.98 11.54
C ILE A 108 3.86 -20.79 12.64
N THR A 109 4.05 -21.81 13.48
CA THR A 109 5.02 -21.79 14.59
C THR A 109 6.45 -22.12 14.16
N GLU A 110 6.64 -22.88 13.08
CA GLU A 110 7.97 -23.26 12.59
C GLU A 110 8.63 -22.10 11.82
N ARG A 111 9.70 -21.52 12.37
CA ARG A 111 10.40 -20.34 11.80
C ARG A 111 10.84 -20.52 10.34
N GLY A 112 11.37 -21.70 10.00
CA GLY A 112 11.82 -22.02 8.64
C GLY A 112 10.66 -22.03 7.64
N ARG A 113 9.53 -22.61 8.05
CA ARG A 113 8.28 -22.61 7.28
C ARG A 113 7.69 -21.22 7.13
N LEU A 114 7.60 -20.45 8.22
CA LEU A 114 7.10 -19.07 8.19
C LEU A 114 7.89 -18.22 7.20
N ARG A 115 9.23 -18.31 7.21
CA ARG A 115 10.09 -17.56 6.26
C ARG A 115 9.75 -17.85 4.80
N ARG A 116 9.48 -19.12 4.44
CA ARG A 116 9.09 -19.50 3.08
C ARG A 116 7.73 -18.93 2.70
N TYR A 117 6.76 -18.99 3.61
CA TYR A 117 5.42 -18.46 3.39
C TYR A 117 5.40 -16.93 3.28
N VAL A 118 6.20 -16.23 4.08
CA VAL A 118 6.33 -14.77 4.00
C VAL A 118 6.80 -14.32 2.62
N LYS A 119 7.86 -14.96 2.09
CA LYS A 119 8.35 -14.62 0.75
C LYS A 119 7.32 -14.94 -0.34
N ALA A 120 6.72 -16.13 -0.26
CA ALA A 120 5.68 -16.56 -1.18
C ALA A 120 4.46 -15.61 -1.16
N ALA A 121 4.10 -15.06 0.01
CA ALA A 121 3.04 -14.08 0.15
C ALA A 121 3.35 -12.81 -0.63
N VAL A 122 4.52 -12.18 -0.41
CA VAL A 122 4.92 -10.97 -1.15
C VAL A 122 4.93 -11.20 -2.67
N GLU A 123 5.46 -12.35 -3.10
CA GLU A 123 5.46 -12.73 -4.52
C GLU A 123 4.04 -12.94 -5.05
N LEU A 124 3.13 -13.51 -4.26
CA LEU A 124 1.71 -13.64 -4.61
C LEU A 124 1.06 -12.28 -4.82
N GLU A 125 1.34 -11.29 -3.95
CA GLU A 125 0.80 -9.92 -4.11
C GLU A 125 1.21 -9.35 -5.48
N ILE A 126 2.46 -9.50 -5.88
CA ILE A 126 2.97 -9.04 -7.19
C ILE A 126 2.27 -9.77 -8.34
N VAL A 127 2.08 -11.08 -8.22
CA VAL A 127 1.36 -11.87 -9.23
C VAL A 127 -0.08 -11.38 -9.35
N MET A 128 -0.79 -11.21 -8.23
CA MET A 128 -2.15 -10.70 -8.22
C MET A 128 -2.23 -9.29 -8.79
N ASP A 129 -1.26 -8.44 -8.48
CA ASP A 129 -1.21 -7.09 -9.03
C ASP A 129 -1.18 -7.10 -10.56
N ARG A 130 -0.36 -7.99 -11.15
CA ARG A 130 -0.25 -8.14 -12.60
C ARG A 130 -1.46 -8.80 -13.26
N GLN A 131 -2.17 -9.67 -12.53
CA GLN A 131 -3.34 -10.35 -13.08
C GLN A 131 -4.62 -9.53 -12.97
N THR A 132 -4.68 -8.61 -12.01
CA THR A 132 -5.93 -7.92 -11.65
C THR A 132 -6.11 -6.60 -12.39
N TRP A 133 -5.03 -5.86 -12.65
CA TRP A 133 -5.13 -4.50 -13.19
C TRP A 133 -4.47 -4.35 -14.55
N LEU A 134 -5.13 -3.62 -15.45
CA LEU A 134 -4.63 -3.31 -16.79
C LEU A 134 -3.86 -1.99 -16.78
N ASP A 135 -2.81 -1.89 -17.60
CA ASP A 135 -2.38 -0.58 -18.09
C ASP A 135 -3.40 -0.14 -19.13
N ASP A 136 -4.35 0.68 -18.70
CA ASP A 136 -5.36 1.27 -19.57
C ASP A 136 -4.90 2.61 -20.18
N GLY A 137 -3.66 3.02 -19.92
CA GLY A 137 -3.13 4.30 -20.36
C GLY A 137 -3.72 5.52 -19.64
N VAL A 138 -4.62 5.32 -18.66
CA VAL A 138 -5.38 6.40 -18.02
C VAL A 138 -4.62 6.97 -16.83
N VAL A 139 -4.69 8.30 -16.68
CA VAL A 139 -4.29 8.98 -15.45
C VAL A 139 -5.50 9.08 -14.53
N HIS A 140 -5.42 8.42 -13.39
CA HIS A 140 -6.44 8.42 -12.35
C HIS A 140 -6.20 9.57 -11.35
N ARG A 141 -7.24 9.90 -10.57
CA ARG A 141 -7.19 10.92 -9.51
C ARG A 141 -7.20 10.29 -8.11
N GLY A 142 -6.65 10.99 -7.13
CA GLY A 142 -6.50 10.54 -5.74
C GLY A 142 -5.18 9.82 -5.46
N LEU A 143 -4.99 9.38 -4.22
CA LEU A 143 -3.89 8.49 -3.81
C LEU A 143 -4.52 7.24 -3.16
N PRO A 144 -4.32 6.04 -3.74
CA PRO A 144 -4.97 4.84 -3.23
C PRO A 144 -4.33 4.41 -1.90
N ALA A 145 -5.13 3.76 -1.04
CA ALA A 145 -4.65 3.15 0.21
C ALA A 145 -3.74 1.93 -0.06
N TYR A 146 -3.83 1.33 -1.25
CA TYR A 146 -2.95 0.25 -1.69
C TYR A 146 -2.17 0.66 -2.94
N LEU A 147 -0.84 0.65 -2.82
CA LEU A 147 0.09 0.88 -3.93
C LEU A 147 0.43 -0.45 -4.60
N MET A 148 -0.03 -0.59 -5.84
CA MET A 148 0.16 -1.78 -6.66
C MET A 148 1.55 -1.81 -7.29
N HIS A 149 2.05 -2.99 -7.63
CA HIS A 149 3.15 -3.11 -8.58
C HIS A 149 2.78 -2.41 -9.90
N GLY A 150 3.63 -1.49 -10.37
CA GLY A 150 3.35 -0.66 -11.55
C GLY A 150 2.64 0.66 -11.25
N TYR A 151 2.21 0.90 -10.01
CA TYR A 151 1.72 2.21 -9.57
C TYR A 151 2.76 3.29 -9.85
N THR A 152 2.32 4.43 -10.40
CA THR A 152 3.17 5.58 -10.69
C THR A 152 2.56 6.84 -10.10
N ASP A 153 3.25 7.46 -9.15
CA ASP A 153 2.93 8.80 -8.65
C ASP A 153 3.28 9.86 -9.68
N MET A 154 2.29 10.63 -10.12
CA MET A 154 2.46 11.71 -11.10
C MET A 154 2.64 13.10 -10.45
N GLY A 155 2.56 13.22 -9.12
CA GLY A 155 2.64 14.52 -8.44
C GLY A 155 1.33 15.32 -8.52
N SER A 156 1.43 16.66 -8.51
CA SER A 156 0.30 17.60 -8.61
C SER A 156 0.16 18.09 -10.06
N HIS A 157 -0.91 17.72 -10.75
CA HIS A 157 -1.04 17.89 -12.22
C HIS A 157 -1.69 19.22 -12.67
N ALA A 158 -1.75 20.25 -11.80
CA ALA A 158 -2.17 21.58 -12.22
C ALA A 158 -0.95 22.42 -12.66
N SER A 159 -0.68 22.43 -13.97
CA SER A 159 -0.06 23.56 -14.66
C SER A 159 -0.44 23.49 -16.15
N PRO A 160 -1.10 24.52 -16.74
CA PRO A 160 -1.46 24.57 -18.17
C PRO A 160 -0.23 24.69 -19.10
N THR A 161 0.93 24.90 -18.50
CA THR A 161 2.23 24.54 -19.07
C THR A 161 2.68 23.30 -18.32
N GLU A 162 3.22 22.27 -18.97
CA GLU A 162 4.11 21.37 -18.24
C GLU A 162 5.03 22.25 -17.37
N ARG A 163 4.95 22.16 -16.05
CA ARG A 163 6.15 22.43 -15.28
C ARG A 163 7.09 21.32 -15.73
N ALA A 164 7.90 21.61 -16.73
CA ALA A 164 9.03 20.79 -17.10
C ALA A 164 9.75 20.39 -15.80
N GLY A 165 9.85 19.08 -15.54
CA GLY A 165 10.80 18.55 -14.56
C GLY A 165 10.32 18.31 -13.12
N ARG A 166 9.14 17.71 -12.90
CA ARG A 166 8.94 16.93 -11.66
C ARG A 166 8.87 15.44 -11.99
N GLU A 167 9.66 14.66 -11.27
CA GLU A 167 9.82 13.24 -11.51
C GLU A 167 8.56 12.44 -11.18
N LYS A 168 8.29 11.42 -11.99
CA LYS A 168 7.22 10.44 -11.75
C LYS A 168 7.84 9.27 -10.99
N ILE A 169 7.24 8.82 -9.89
CA ILE A 169 7.79 7.73 -9.08
C ILE A 169 7.03 6.44 -9.39
N LYS A 170 7.72 5.43 -9.92
CA LYS A 170 7.14 4.12 -10.20
C LYS A 170 7.45 3.12 -9.09
N VAL A 171 6.44 2.44 -8.58
CA VAL A 171 6.58 1.34 -7.62
C VAL A 171 6.92 0.05 -8.38
N ASP A 172 8.10 -0.49 -8.09
CA ASP A 172 8.50 -1.83 -8.50
C ASP A 172 8.68 -2.74 -7.28
N LYS A 173 7.60 -3.44 -6.91
CA LYS A 173 7.63 -4.43 -5.83
C LYS A 173 8.59 -5.61 -6.10
N VAL A 174 8.91 -5.94 -7.36
CA VAL A 174 9.80 -7.06 -7.68
C VAL A 174 11.19 -6.82 -7.12
N SER A 175 11.72 -5.61 -7.33
CA SER A 175 13.01 -5.20 -6.81
C SER A 175 13.02 -5.02 -5.29
N LEU A 176 11.84 -5.05 -4.65
CA LEU A 176 11.66 -4.88 -3.21
C LEU A 176 11.31 -6.18 -2.47
N VAL A 177 11.19 -7.34 -3.15
CA VAL A 177 10.70 -8.60 -2.55
C VAL A 177 11.36 -8.93 -1.22
N GLU A 178 12.70 -8.91 -1.14
CA GLU A 178 13.42 -9.27 0.10
C GLU A 178 13.11 -8.29 1.25
N ARG A 179 12.96 -7.01 0.92
CA ARG A 179 12.71 -5.94 1.88
C ARG A 179 11.25 -5.94 2.36
N LEU A 180 10.31 -6.13 1.44
CA LEU A 180 8.90 -6.32 1.75
C LEU A 180 8.70 -7.61 2.56
N SER A 181 9.45 -8.67 2.26
CA SER A 181 9.43 -9.92 3.05
C SER A 181 9.91 -9.69 4.48
N GLU A 182 10.96 -8.89 4.69
CA GLU A 182 11.40 -8.51 6.04
C GLU A 182 10.29 -7.74 6.78
N CYS A 183 9.63 -6.81 6.09
CA CYS A 183 8.54 -6.01 6.65
C CYS A 183 7.31 -6.85 6.98
N LYS A 184 6.88 -7.71 6.06
CA LYS A 184 5.77 -8.65 6.25
C LYS A 184 6.04 -9.59 7.42
N ARG A 185 7.25 -10.17 7.51
CA ARG A 185 7.63 -11.00 8.66
C ARG A 185 7.49 -10.25 9.98
N ARG A 186 7.93 -8.98 10.03
CA ARG A 186 7.79 -8.15 11.22
C ARG A 186 6.31 -7.93 11.56
N GLY A 187 5.50 -7.56 10.57
CA GLY A 187 4.06 -7.34 10.75
C GLY A 187 3.30 -8.58 11.20
N VAL A 188 3.70 -9.76 10.73
CA VAL A 188 3.10 -11.05 11.14
C VAL A 188 3.51 -11.46 12.56
N VAL A 189 4.73 -11.11 13.01
CA VAL A 189 5.28 -11.54 14.30
C VAL A 189 4.97 -10.56 15.44
N ASP A 190 4.93 -9.26 15.14
CA ASP A 190 4.84 -8.18 16.13
C ASP A 190 3.54 -7.36 16.00
N SER A 191 2.47 -7.95 15.45
CA SER A 191 1.18 -7.26 15.20
C SER A 191 0.54 -6.64 16.43
N ASP A 192 0.82 -7.19 17.62
CA ASP A 192 0.10 -6.85 18.86
C ASP A 192 0.53 -5.51 19.47
N ASP A 193 1.66 -4.97 19.03
CA ASP A 193 2.20 -3.69 19.51
C ASP A 193 2.36 -2.73 18.33
N LEU A 194 1.26 -2.05 18.02
CA LEU A 194 1.14 -1.16 16.87
C LEU A 194 2.20 -0.06 16.90
N GLU A 195 2.38 0.64 18.01
CA GLU A 195 3.32 1.76 18.09
C GLU A 195 4.77 1.31 17.87
N ARG A 196 5.18 0.19 18.47
CA ARG A 196 6.51 -0.41 18.23
C ARG A 196 6.69 -0.84 16.78
N LEU A 197 5.64 -1.39 16.15
CA LEU A 197 5.66 -1.79 14.75
C LEU A 197 5.80 -0.58 13.82
N LEU A 198 4.99 0.47 14.03
CA LEU A 198 5.05 1.73 13.29
C LEU A 198 6.43 2.39 13.44
N GLY A 199 6.96 2.47 14.67
CA GLY A 199 8.29 2.99 14.95
C GLY A 199 9.40 2.21 14.25
N TRP A 200 9.28 0.88 14.17
CA TRP A 200 10.23 0.04 13.44
C TRP A 200 10.21 0.34 11.93
N TYR A 201 9.04 0.44 11.31
CA TYR A 201 8.92 0.80 9.90
C TYR A 201 9.44 2.21 9.62
N TYR A 202 9.16 3.16 10.51
CA TYR A 202 9.67 4.53 10.42
C TYR A 202 11.19 4.53 10.42
N ALA A 203 11.80 3.88 11.42
CA ALA A 203 13.25 3.79 11.56
C ALA A 203 13.87 3.09 10.35
N ARG A 204 13.21 2.08 9.80
CA ARG A 204 13.66 1.39 8.59
C ARG A 204 13.73 2.31 7.38
N VAL A 205 12.70 3.11 7.13
CA VAL A 205 12.71 4.10 6.03
C VAL A 205 13.82 5.12 6.25
N ARG A 206 13.94 5.67 7.46
CA ARG A 206 14.89 6.75 7.77
C ARG A 206 16.35 6.32 7.82
N ARG A 207 16.63 5.08 8.16
CA ARG A 207 17.99 4.52 8.12
C ARG A 207 18.52 4.42 6.69
N ASP A 208 17.64 4.13 5.74
CA ASP A 208 18.07 3.79 4.38
C ASP A 208 17.91 4.96 3.39
N ILE A 209 17.23 6.04 3.78
CA ILE A 209 16.96 7.19 2.92
C ILE A 209 17.19 8.48 3.72
N GLU A 210 18.27 9.18 3.35
CA GLU A 210 18.55 10.53 3.81
C GLU A 210 17.66 11.54 3.07
N PHE A 211 17.32 12.63 3.74
CA PHE A 211 16.59 13.72 3.10
C PHE A 211 17.57 14.56 2.26
N ASP A 212 17.44 14.52 0.94
CA ASP A 212 18.28 15.27 0.01
C ASP A 212 17.47 15.75 -1.19
N GLU A 213 16.98 16.98 -1.09
CA GLU A 213 16.22 17.63 -2.17
C GLU A 213 17.07 17.89 -3.41
N SER A 214 18.34 18.26 -3.22
CA SER A 214 19.25 18.61 -4.32
C SER A 214 19.65 17.40 -5.17
N GLY A 215 19.94 16.27 -4.54
CA GLY A 215 20.25 15.01 -5.20
C GLY A 215 19.05 14.43 -5.93
N VAL A 216 17.85 14.54 -5.34
CA VAL A 216 16.59 14.16 -6.01
C VAL A 216 16.34 15.03 -7.25
N GLU A 217 16.51 16.35 -7.15
CA GLU A 217 16.33 17.25 -8.29
C GLU A 217 17.33 16.95 -9.41
N LYS A 218 18.60 16.72 -9.06
CA LYS A 218 19.63 16.32 -10.02
C LYS A 218 19.25 15.02 -10.73
N LEU A 219 18.83 13.99 -9.99
CA LEU A 219 18.39 12.72 -10.56
C LEU A 219 17.16 12.90 -11.44
N SER A 220 16.18 13.70 -11.02
CA SER A 220 15.00 14.01 -11.84
C SER A 220 15.40 14.63 -13.18
N ARG A 221 16.38 15.53 -13.20
CA ARG A 221 16.85 16.16 -14.43
C ARG A 221 17.56 15.17 -15.36
N GLU A 222 18.29 14.20 -14.81
CA GLU A 222 18.97 13.14 -15.58
C GLU A 222 17.98 12.23 -16.31
N PHE A 223 16.81 11.96 -15.72
CA PHE A 223 15.77 11.09 -16.29
C PHE A 223 14.67 11.86 -17.07
N GLY A 224 14.67 13.19 -17.01
CA GLY A 224 13.70 14.03 -17.71
C GLY A 224 12.25 13.73 -17.32
N ASN A 225 11.41 13.43 -18.33
CA ASN A 225 9.97 13.18 -18.15
C ASN A 225 9.61 11.70 -17.91
N GLU A 226 10.62 10.83 -17.79
CA GLU A 226 10.44 9.40 -17.52
C GLU A 226 10.06 9.13 -16.06
N SER A 227 9.54 7.93 -15.81
CA SER A 227 9.26 7.49 -14.44
C SER A 227 10.50 6.85 -13.83
N ILE A 228 10.91 7.36 -12.67
CA ILE A 228 12.02 6.82 -11.91
C ILE A 228 11.47 5.74 -10.98
N VAL A 229 12.04 4.54 -11.07
CA VAL A 229 11.68 3.45 -10.18
C VAL A 229 12.08 3.81 -8.75
N LEU A 230 11.15 3.63 -7.81
CA LEU A 230 11.30 4.00 -6.40
C LEU A 230 12.60 3.43 -5.77
N THR A 231 13.02 2.23 -6.19
CA THR A 231 14.25 1.59 -5.71
C THR A 231 15.53 2.36 -6.04
N LYS A 232 15.54 3.22 -7.08
CA LYS A 232 16.69 4.07 -7.40
C LYS A 232 17.03 5.07 -6.30
N TYR A 233 16.02 5.56 -5.60
CA TYR A 233 16.20 6.43 -4.44
C TYR A 233 16.81 5.69 -3.25
N LEU A 234 16.39 4.44 -3.05
CA LEU A 234 16.95 3.56 -2.02
C LEU A 234 18.41 3.19 -2.33
N GLU A 235 18.74 2.86 -3.59
CA GLU A 235 20.11 2.55 -4.02
C GLU A 235 21.06 3.73 -3.79
N LYS A 236 20.57 4.95 -3.98
CA LYS A 236 21.34 6.19 -3.78
C LYS A 236 21.27 6.72 -2.34
N GLY A 237 20.48 6.10 -1.48
CA GLY A 237 20.29 6.52 -0.09
C GLY A 237 19.66 7.90 0.07
N MET A 238 18.90 8.38 -0.92
CA MET A 238 18.43 9.76 -0.96
C MET A 238 16.95 9.85 -1.32
N GLY A 239 16.23 10.81 -0.74
CA GLY A 239 14.82 11.03 -1.01
C GLY A 239 14.31 12.35 -0.44
N VAL A 240 13.05 12.64 -0.72
CA VAL A 240 12.30 13.75 -0.14
C VAL A 240 10.97 13.23 0.41
N CYS A 241 10.19 14.06 1.07
CA CYS A 241 8.99 13.67 1.82
C CYS A 241 8.11 12.61 1.14
N ARG A 242 7.76 12.79 -0.15
CA ARG A 242 6.94 11.82 -0.89
C ARG A 242 7.60 10.43 -1.06
N HIS A 243 8.91 10.37 -1.27
CA HIS A 243 9.63 9.11 -1.42
C HIS A 243 9.57 8.31 -0.12
N LEU A 244 9.85 9.00 0.99
CA LEU A 244 9.78 8.41 2.33
C LEU A 244 8.36 7.94 2.65
N SER A 245 7.34 8.76 2.37
CA SER A 245 5.94 8.40 2.62
C SER A 245 5.45 7.24 1.75
N ILE A 246 5.89 7.13 0.50
CA ILE A 246 5.58 5.98 -0.38
C ILE A 246 6.24 4.71 0.15
N PHE A 247 7.53 4.76 0.52
CA PHE A 247 8.20 3.60 1.12
C PHE A 247 7.53 3.16 2.42
N TYR A 248 7.15 4.11 3.26
CA TYR A 248 6.46 3.82 4.51
C TYR A 248 5.09 3.17 4.28
N GLN A 249 4.29 3.69 3.34
CA GLN A 249 3.02 3.06 2.95
C GLN A 249 3.23 1.63 2.45
N LEU A 250 4.23 1.39 1.58
CA LEU A 250 4.55 0.04 1.11
C LEU A 250 4.89 -0.90 2.27
N TYR A 251 5.66 -0.45 3.27
CA TYR A 251 6.02 -1.31 4.40
C TYR A 251 4.83 -1.61 5.32
N LEU A 252 3.93 -0.65 5.51
CA LEU A 252 2.70 -0.82 6.30
C LEU A 252 1.69 -1.73 5.61
N GLN A 253 1.59 -1.66 4.28
CA GLN A 253 0.76 -2.57 3.50
C GLN A 253 1.12 -4.03 3.78
N GLU A 254 2.40 -4.35 3.92
CA GLU A 254 2.86 -5.72 4.22
C GLU A 254 2.34 -6.25 5.55
N ALA A 255 2.07 -5.37 6.51
CA ALA A 255 1.44 -5.69 7.80
C ALA A 255 -0.09 -5.72 7.74
N GLY A 256 -0.71 -5.40 6.60
CA GLY A 256 -2.17 -5.25 6.50
C GLY A 256 -2.69 -3.94 7.10
N ILE A 257 -1.82 -2.95 7.33
CA ILE A 257 -2.21 -1.66 7.88
C ILE A 257 -2.61 -0.73 6.75
N GLU A 258 -3.84 -0.22 6.81
CA GLU A 258 -4.33 0.76 5.85
C GLU A 258 -3.58 2.08 6.06
N CYS A 259 -2.97 2.55 4.98
CA CYS A 259 -2.21 3.78 4.97
C CYS A 259 -2.42 4.48 3.64
N ARG A 260 -2.64 5.79 3.65
CA ARG A 260 -2.61 6.64 2.46
C ARG A 260 -1.52 7.68 2.59
N VAL A 261 -0.76 7.89 1.52
CA VAL A 261 0.05 9.10 1.38
C VAL A 261 -0.90 10.28 1.19
N VAL A 262 -0.68 11.33 1.96
CA VAL A 262 -1.35 12.62 1.81
C VAL A 262 -0.33 13.63 1.31
N LYS A 263 -0.75 14.46 0.36
CA LYS A 263 0.03 15.59 -0.15
C LYS A 263 -0.64 16.87 0.26
N GLY A 264 0.15 17.88 0.61
CA GLY A 264 -0.39 19.13 1.10
C GLY A 264 0.66 20.19 1.34
N ASN A 265 0.30 21.19 2.13
CA ASN A 265 1.26 22.11 2.72
C ASN A 265 1.50 21.73 4.17
N LEU A 266 2.74 21.88 4.60
CA LEU A 266 3.11 21.82 6.00
C LEU A 266 3.70 23.18 6.40
N ARG A 267 3.23 23.69 7.53
CA ARG A 267 3.84 24.82 8.23
C ARG A 267 4.31 24.36 9.61
N PHE A 268 5.59 24.55 9.93
CA PHE A 268 6.13 24.33 11.28
C PHE A 268 7.35 25.22 11.52
N PHE A 269 7.42 25.88 12.68
CA PHE A 269 8.42 26.91 12.97
C PHE A 269 8.61 27.91 11.82
N ILE A 270 9.78 27.90 11.18
CA ILE A 270 10.16 28.76 10.05
C ILE A 270 9.86 28.11 8.68
N PHE A 271 9.53 26.82 8.65
CA PHE A 271 9.23 26.11 7.41
C PHE A 271 7.77 26.34 7.01
N LYS A 272 7.57 26.68 5.74
CA LYS A 272 6.27 26.65 5.07
C LYS A 272 6.49 26.15 3.65
N GLY A 273 5.96 24.98 3.31
CA GLY A 273 6.19 24.39 2.00
C GLY A 273 5.29 23.21 1.67
N ARG A 274 5.40 22.75 0.42
CA ARG A 274 4.74 21.52 -0.03
C ARG A 274 5.34 20.33 0.71
N HIS A 275 4.49 19.43 1.16
CA HIS A 275 4.87 18.29 1.96
C HIS A 275 4.05 17.04 1.64
N ALA A 276 4.56 15.90 2.08
CA ALA A 276 3.84 14.64 2.07
C ALA A 276 3.99 13.94 3.42
N TRP A 277 2.90 13.36 3.89
CA TRP A 277 2.83 12.59 5.14
C TRP A 277 1.92 11.38 4.93
N ASN A 278 1.75 10.56 5.96
CA ASN A 278 0.92 9.37 5.92
C ASN A 278 -0.25 9.52 6.90
N LEU A 279 -1.43 9.10 6.48
CA LEU A 279 -2.57 8.85 7.37
C LEU A 279 -2.86 7.36 7.37
N LEU A 280 -2.98 6.78 8.56
CA LEU A 280 -3.27 5.38 8.77
C LEU A 280 -4.65 5.23 9.40
N ARG A 281 -5.31 4.11 9.10
CA ARG A 281 -6.53 3.68 9.79
C ARG A 281 -6.34 2.28 10.34
N VAL A 282 -6.52 2.13 11.65
CA VAL A 282 -6.44 0.85 12.36
C VAL A 282 -7.65 0.74 13.27
N GLY A 283 -8.64 -0.06 12.85
CA GLY A 283 -9.95 -0.06 13.50
C GLY A 283 -10.57 1.34 13.48
N GLU A 284 -10.96 1.84 14.65
CA GLU A 284 -11.53 3.18 14.84
C GLU A 284 -10.46 4.27 14.99
N GLN A 285 -9.17 3.90 14.99
CA GLN A 285 -8.08 4.83 15.22
C GLN A 285 -7.57 5.42 13.89
N VAL A 286 -7.40 6.74 13.87
CA VAL A 286 -6.69 7.48 12.82
C VAL A 286 -5.33 7.89 13.35
N ILE A 287 -4.28 7.69 12.55
CA ILE A 287 -2.91 8.02 12.95
C ILE A 287 -2.25 8.86 11.85
N LEU A 288 -1.79 10.05 12.22
CA LEU A 288 -0.93 10.88 11.36
C LEU A 288 0.52 10.52 11.63
N VAL A 289 1.27 10.21 10.57
CA VAL A 289 2.70 9.94 10.64
C VAL A 289 3.45 10.83 9.66
N ASP A 290 4.38 11.63 10.16
CA ASP A 290 5.32 12.39 9.33
C ASP A 290 6.69 11.73 9.35
N VAL A 291 6.94 10.92 8.33
CA VAL A 291 8.20 10.17 8.17
C VAL A 291 9.38 11.12 7.95
N THR A 292 9.15 12.33 7.45
CA THR A 292 10.21 13.26 7.05
C THR A 292 10.74 14.08 8.21
N HIS A 293 9.82 14.59 9.04
CA HIS A 293 10.14 15.49 10.14
C HIS A 293 9.90 14.79 11.49
N PRO A 294 10.92 14.17 12.10
CA PRO A 294 10.78 13.52 13.41
C PRO A 294 10.45 14.52 14.53
N ASN A 295 10.01 14.00 15.67
CA ASN A 295 10.14 14.70 16.95
C ASN A 295 11.59 14.69 17.42
N VAL A 296 11.90 15.45 18.48
CA VAL A 296 13.28 15.58 19.00
C VAL A 296 13.93 14.23 19.32
N LYS A 297 13.15 13.23 19.73
CA LYS A 297 13.66 11.89 20.11
C LYS A 297 12.96 10.71 19.43
N ASP A 298 11.86 10.94 18.72
CA ASP A 298 10.93 9.88 18.30
C ASP A 298 10.32 10.17 16.91
N PRO A 299 9.72 9.17 16.24
CA PRO A 299 8.84 9.42 15.10
C PRO A 299 7.76 10.45 15.42
N PHE A 300 7.41 11.31 14.47
CA PHE A 300 6.25 12.18 14.64
C PHE A 300 4.98 11.40 14.30
N MET A 301 4.29 10.92 15.34
CA MET A 301 3.04 10.18 15.24
C MET A 301 1.98 10.80 16.15
N LEU A 302 0.78 11.02 15.61
CA LEU A 302 -0.36 11.55 16.37
C LEU A 302 -1.55 10.61 16.18
N PHE A 303 -2.12 10.20 17.31
CA PHE A 303 -3.24 9.28 17.35
C PHE A 303 -4.53 10.05 17.64
N GLY A 304 -5.62 9.66 17.01
CA GLY A 304 -6.96 10.20 17.19
C GLY A 304 -8.02 9.23 16.64
N THR A 305 -9.25 9.71 16.51
CA THR A 305 -10.40 8.97 15.99
C THR A 305 -10.85 9.48 14.63
N THR A 306 -10.56 10.75 14.31
CA THR A 306 -10.81 11.35 12.99
C THR A 306 -9.57 12.03 12.42
N GLU A 307 -9.60 12.34 11.12
CA GLU A 307 -8.52 13.08 10.47
C GLU A 307 -8.43 14.52 11.00
N GLU A 308 -9.58 15.16 11.23
CA GLU A 308 -9.67 16.52 11.79
C GLU A 308 -9.06 16.58 13.19
N GLU A 309 -9.29 15.55 14.00
CA GLU A 309 -8.73 15.46 15.35
C GLU A 309 -7.19 15.41 15.31
N VAL A 310 -6.60 14.52 14.49
CA VAL A 310 -5.14 14.41 14.41
C VAL A 310 -4.50 15.66 13.81
N TYR A 311 -5.18 16.36 12.88
CA TYR A 311 -4.72 17.64 12.36
C TYR A 311 -4.82 18.77 13.39
N ALA A 312 -5.88 18.82 14.20
CA ALA A 312 -6.02 19.79 15.28
C ALA A 312 -4.91 19.59 16.33
N ARG A 313 -4.68 18.34 16.76
CA ARG A 313 -3.59 17.98 17.67
C ARG A 313 -2.22 18.37 17.12
N ALA A 314 -1.99 18.23 15.82
CA ALA A 314 -0.73 18.65 15.21
C ALA A 314 -0.40 20.13 15.46
N LYS A 315 -1.42 21.01 15.52
CA LYS A 315 -1.24 22.44 15.79
C LYS A 315 -0.69 22.70 17.19
N GLU A 316 -1.06 21.87 18.17
CA GLU A 316 -0.53 21.90 19.54
C GLU A 316 0.98 21.59 19.57
N HIS A 317 1.46 20.83 18.57
CA HIS A 317 2.88 20.55 18.33
C HIS A 317 3.54 21.52 17.35
N SER A 318 2.96 22.71 17.15
CA SER A 318 3.46 23.72 16.22
C SER A 318 3.57 23.23 14.76
N ARG A 319 2.72 22.28 14.35
CA ARG A 319 2.64 21.78 12.97
C ARG A 319 1.24 21.95 12.41
N GLU A 320 1.14 22.62 11.27
CA GLU A 320 -0.12 22.79 10.55
C GLU A 320 -0.03 22.06 9.22
N TYR A 321 -0.78 20.96 9.12
CA TYR A 321 -0.90 20.15 7.92
C TYR A 321 -2.19 20.53 7.18
N GLU A 322 -2.05 20.95 5.92
CA GLU A 322 -3.15 21.36 5.05
C GLU A 322 -3.20 20.41 3.84
N PRO A 323 -4.04 19.34 3.87
CA PRO A 323 -4.11 18.39 2.77
C PRO A 323 -4.60 19.08 1.49
N THR A 324 -3.96 18.76 0.37
CA THR A 324 -4.45 19.10 -0.96
C THR A 324 -5.65 18.20 -1.28
N PRO A 325 -6.72 18.73 -1.89
CA PRO A 325 -7.86 17.93 -2.32
C PRO A 325 -7.44 16.73 -3.19
N ASP A 326 -8.01 15.56 -2.93
CA ASP A 326 -7.62 14.30 -3.60
C ASP A 326 -7.76 14.37 -5.13
N GLU A 327 -8.71 15.14 -5.63
CA GLU A 327 -8.91 15.38 -7.07
C GLU A 327 -7.72 16.06 -7.77
N GLN A 328 -6.81 16.68 -7.01
CA GLN A 328 -5.60 17.33 -7.50
C GLN A 328 -4.35 16.43 -7.38
N ASN A 329 -4.52 15.20 -6.89
CA ASN A 329 -3.51 14.16 -6.87
C ASN A 329 -3.77 13.18 -8.00
N TYR A 330 -2.70 12.68 -8.61
CA TYR A 330 -2.82 11.90 -9.83
C TYR A 330 -1.84 10.73 -9.82
N TYR A 331 -2.29 9.61 -10.38
CA TYR A 331 -1.47 8.43 -10.54
C TYR A 331 -1.81 7.70 -11.83
N LYS A 332 -0.91 6.81 -12.26
CA LYS A 332 -1.13 5.88 -13.36
C LYS A 332 -0.75 4.47 -12.91
N ILE A 333 -1.44 3.45 -13.43
CA ILE A 333 -0.96 2.07 -13.37
C ILE A 333 -0.28 1.78 -14.70
N GLY A 334 1.04 1.59 -14.65
CA GLY A 334 1.83 1.32 -15.84
C GLY A 334 2.06 -0.17 -16.02
N ALA A 335 2.21 -0.59 -17.28
CA ALA A 335 2.76 -1.88 -17.61
C ALA A 335 4.15 -1.99 -16.96
N THR A 336 4.31 -2.97 -16.10
CA THR A 336 5.63 -3.48 -15.76
C THR A 336 5.90 -4.53 -16.81
N SER A 337 6.78 -4.24 -17.75
CA SER A 337 7.26 -5.23 -18.71
C SER A 337 7.53 -6.53 -17.96
N PRO A 338 7.12 -7.70 -18.48
CA PRO A 338 7.58 -8.95 -17.90
C PRO A 338 9.12 -8.91 -17.86
N PRO A 339 9.77 -9.56 -16.87
CA PRO A 339 11.20 -9.74 -16.94
C PRO A 339 11.52 -10.32 -18.33
N SER A 340 12.44 -9.68 -19.04
CA SER A 340 13.01 -10.25 -20.27
C SER A 340 13.44 -11.68 -19.93
N ALA A 341 12.87 -12.63 -20.66
CA ALA A 341 13.12 -14.07 -20.49
C ALA A 341 14.60 -14.42 -20.63
#